data_AF-A0A433PE55-F1
#
_entry.id   AF-A0A433PE55-F1
#
_cell.length_a   1.000
_cell.length_b   1.000
_cell.length_c   1.000
_cell.angle_alpha   90.00
_cell.angle_beta   90.00
_cell.angle_gamma   90.00
#
_symmetry.space_group_name_H-M   'P 1'
#
loop_
_entity.id
_entity.type
_entity.pdbx_description
1 polymer ?
#
loop_
_entity_poly.entity_id
_entity_poly.type
_entity_poly.pdbx_seq_one_letter_code
_entity_poly.pdbx_strand_id
1 'polypeptide(L)'
;MIIVFTKCNKKQTLSGDLKFNDKLQQLVNEAKNRWVIAPNAEIFDPESDTFQQNIDKLKSMIIGMKAPYTIALFRRIREARETELERQKQDREREAKAIQEATERKAREEAEARIQQQLREENAKSEEERAKQQQEFARQMAAINQRMQDAQNQHKMAMEQMQWKLDEVLRRPVQEVGGGGPCFAIDTKVTKSDGKVIPLSQVEIGDRILCHDSAGKLEYSEVYLFIDYDMTSVTEYRTISFTKPDGTK
;
A
#
# COMPACT_ATOMS: atom_id res chain seq x y z
N MET A 1 14.33 65.36 -49.77
CA MET A 1 15.67 65.77 -50.18
C MET A 1 16.05 67.00 -49.39
N ILE A 2 17.19 66.97 -48.73
CA ILE A 2 17.82 68.13 -48.08
C ILE A 2 19.12 68.35 -48.84
N ILE A 3 19.41 69.59 -49.22
CA ILE A 3 20.64 69.94 -49.93
C ILE A 3 21.66 70.42 -48.90
N VAL A 4 22.83 69.81 -48.88
CA VAL A 4 23.89 70.16 -47.94
C VAL A 4 25.04 70.77 -48.71
N PHE A 5 25.33 72.04 -48.44
CA PHE A 5 26.48 72.73 -49.02
C PHE A 5 27.70 72.56 -48.12
N THR A 6 28.74 71.92 -48.64
CA THR A 6 30.01 71.70 -47.93
C THR A 6 31.06 72.71 -48.37
N LYS A 7 32.13 72.87 -47.58
CA LYS A 7 33.29 73.73 -47.90
C LYS A 7 32.94 75.21 -48.14
N CYS A 8 31.85 75.70 -47.55
CA CYS A 8 31.56 77.14 -47.52
C CYS A 8 32.63 77.90 -46.72
N ASN A 9 32.95 79.13 -47.13
CA ASN A 9 33.91 79.96 -46.43
C ASN A 9 33.35 80.50 -45.10
N LYS A 10 34.22 81.09 -44.28
CA LYS A 10 33.85 81.61 -42.94
C LYS A 10 32.69 82.62 -43.00
N LYS A 11 32.71 83.55 -43.96
CA LYS A 11 31.69 84.60 -44.12
C LYS A 11 30.33 83.99 -44.50
N GLN A 12 30.31 83.06 -45.45
CA GLN A 12 29.09 82.37 -45.88
C GLN A 12 28.47 81.56 -44.74
N THR A 13 29.30 80.87 -43.97
CA THR A 13 28.83 80.01 -42.86
C THR A 13 28.29 80.83 -41.69
N LEU A 14 28.91 81.97 -41.36
CA LEU A 14 28.44 82.86 -40.28
C LEU A 14 27.19 83.66 -40.66
N SER A 15 27.12 84.17 -41.90
CA SER A 15 25.97 84.97 -42.36
C SER A 15 24.76 84.11 -42.71
N GLY A 16 24.98 82.84 -43.07
CA GLY A 16 23.92 81.96 -43.57
C GLY A 16 23.38 82.41 -44.94
N ASP A 17 24.06 83.31 -45.64
CA ASP A 17 23.65 83.84 -46.94
C ASP A 17 24.47 83.20 -48.06
N LEU A 18 23.81 82.36 -48.86
CA LEU A 18 24.36 81.78 -50.08
C LEU A 18 23.60 82.33 -51.28
N LYS A 19 24.33 82.96 -52.20
CA LYS A 19 23.79 83.39 -53.49
C LYS A 19 23.82 82.22 -54.45
N PHE A 20 22.65 81.81 -54.91
CA PHE A 20 22.50 80.73 -55.89
C PHE A 20 22.36 81.31 -57.30
N ASN A 21 22.92 80.60 -58.30
CA ASN A 21 22.58 80.83 -59.69
C ASN A 21 21.21 80.20 -60.02
N ASP A 22 20.63 80.51 -61.18
CA ASP A 22 19.28 80.07 -61.55
C ASP A 22 19.07 78.56 -61.45
N LYS A 23 20.06 77.76 -61.89
CA LYS A 23 19.99 76.29 -61.85
C LYS A 23 19.97 75.76 -60.40
N LEU A 24 20.85 76.30 -59.55
CA LEU A 24 20.90 75.91 -58.14
C LEU A 24 19.67 76.42 -57.38
N GLN A 25 19.16 77.61 -57.73
CA GLN A 25 17.94 78.16 -57.16
C GLN A 25 16.74 77.27 -57.48
N GLN A 26 16.64 76.77 -58.71
CA GLN A 26 15.61 75.81 -59.09
C GLN A 26 15.68 74.53 -58.24
N LEU A 27 16.87 73.95 -58.09
CA LEU A 27 17.07 72.74 -57.27
C LEU A 27 16.70 72.97 -55.79
N VAL A 28 17.08 74.12 -55.23
CA VAL A 28 16.75 74.51 -53.84
C VAL A 28 15.23 74.66 -53.68
N ASN A 29 14.56 75.27 -54.66
CA ASN A 29 13.11 75.41 -54.67
C ASN A 29 12.41 74.03 -54.76
N GLU A 30 12.89 73.12 -55.62
CA GLU A 30 12.39 71.74 -55.73
C GLU A 30 12.57 70.94 -54.42
N ALA A 31 13.66 71.19 -53.69
CA ALA A 31 13.87 70.65 -52.35
C ALA A 31 12.98 71.31 -51.27
N LYS A 32 12.09 72.23 -51.64
CA LYS A 32 11.24 73.04 -50.76
C LYS A 32 12.06 73.93 -49.81
N ASN A 33 13.12 74.54 -50.33
CA ASN A 33 14.05 75.39 -49.58
C ASN A 33 14.70 74.68 -48.38
N ARG A 34 14.74 73.35 -48.38
CA ARG A 34 15.44 72.57 -47.36
C ARG A 34 16.91 72.45 -47.73
N TRP A 35 17.68 73.43 -47.30
CA TRP A 35 19.12 73.42 -47.44
C TRP A 35 19.81 73.89 -46.17
N VAL A 36 21.05 73.45 -46.00
CA VAL A 36 21.90 73.80 -44.85
C VAL A 36 23.36 73.86 -45.29
N ILE A 37 24.15 74.66 -44.59
CA ILE A 37 25.60 74.66 -44.72
C ILE A 37 26.14 73.63 -43.74
N ALA A 38 26.91 72.66 -44.24
CA ALA A 38 27.78 71.87 -43.39
C ALA A 38 29.04 72.70 -43.10
N PRO A 39 29.29 73.10 -41.84
CA PRO A 39 30.45 73.89 -41.47
C PRO A 39 31.74 73.15 -41.88
N ASN A 40 32.69 73.87 -42.47
CA ASN A 40 33.99 73.27 -42.79
C ASN A 40 34.77 73.03 -41.49
N ALA A 41 35.08 71.77 -41.18
CA ALA A 41 35.83 71.38 -39.97
C ALA A 41 37.25 71.95 -39.92
N GLU A 42 37.81 72.40 -41.05
CA GLU A 42 39.09 73.12 -41.10
C GLU A 42 38.98 74.58 -40.62
N ILE A 43 37.76 75.14 -40.57
CA ILE A 43 37.49 76.56 -40.25
C ILE A 43 36.75 76.70 -38.91
N PHE A 44 35.84 75.76 -38.61
CA PHE A 44 34.99 75.78 -37.44
C PHE A 44 35.24 74.54 -36.58
N ASP A 45 35.49 74.76 -35.30
CA ASP A 45 35.58 73.72 -34.28
C ASP A 45 34.22 73.02 -34.13
N PRO A 46 34.14 71.68 -34.10
CA PRO A 46 32.93 70.93 -33.77
C PRO A 46 32.20 71.39 -32.49
N GLU A 47 32.94 71.91 -31.52
CA GLU A 47 32.38 72.44 -30.26
C GLU A 47 31.91 73.90 -30.38
N SER A 48 32.12 74.56 -31.52
CA SER A 48 31.66 75.94 -31.71
C SER A 48 30.15 76.05 -31.87
N ASP A 49 29.56 77.13 -31.35
CA ASP A 49 28.12 77.41 -31.47
C ASP A 49 27.65 77.40 -32.93
N THR A 50 28.43 78.00 -33.84
CA THR A 50 28.11 78.02 -35.27
C THR A 50 28.06 76.60 -35.86
N PHE A 51 28.94 75.71 -35.39
CA PHE A 51 28.93 74.32 -35.85
C PHE A 51 27.67 73.61 -35.37
N GLN A 52 27.40 73.66 -34.07
CA GLN A 52 26.24 73.02 -33.45
C GLN A 52 24.92 73.53 -34.03
N GLN A 53 24.76 74.84 -34.20
CA GLN A 53 23.55 75.44 -34.78
C GLN A 53 23.26 74.92 -36.20
N ASN A 54 24.28 74.80 -37.06
CA ASN A 54 24.10 74.28 -38.41
C ASN A 54 23.78 72.79 -38.43
N ILE A 55 24.42 72.00 -37.55
CA ILE A 55 24.13 70.58 -37.40
C ILE A 55 22.72 70.34 -36.84
N ASP A 56 22.29 71.11 -35.85
CA ASP A 56 20.94 71.00 -35.27
C ASP A 56 19.86 71.47 -36.26
N LYS A 57 20.16 72.48 -37.07
CA LYS A 57 19.33 72.84 -38.23
C LYS A 57 19.18 71.66 -39.21
N LEU A 58 20.26 70.93 -39.50
CA LEU A 58 20.17 69.72 -40.33
C LEU A 58 19.33 68.62 -39.65
N LYS A 59 19.59 68.33 -38.37
CA LYS A 59 18.85 67.31 -37.60
C LYS A 59 17.35 67.62 -37.56
N SER A 60 16.97 68.86 -37.27
CA SER A 60 15.56 69.29 -37.23
C SER A 60 14.87 69.10 -38.59
N MET A 61 15.57 69.37 -39.70
CA MET A 61 15.05 69.10 -41.05
C MET A 61 14.84 67.61 -41.32
N ILE A 62 15.73 66.75 -40.83
CA ILE A 62 15.63 65.29 -40.95
C ILE A 62 14.46 64.76 -40.11
N ILE A 63 14.34 65.18 -38.84
CA ILE A 63 13.27 64.78 -37.93
C ILE A 63 11.90 65.24 -38.46
N GLY A 64 11.83 66.43 -39.07
CA GLY A 64 10.61 66.94 -39.70
C GLY A 64 10.16 66.18 -40.95
N MET A 65 10.93 65.19 -41.43
CA MET A 65 10.51 64.35 -42.56
C MET A 65 9.46 63.33 -42.11
N LYS A 66 8.22 63.48 -42.63
CA LYS A 66 7.06 62.65 -42.25
C LYS A 66 7.25 61.14 -42.39
N ALA A 67 8.13 60.69 -43.29
CA ALA A 67 8.47 59.28 -43.45
C ALA A 67 9.83 59.14 -44.16
N PRO A 68 10.59 58.06 -43.88
CA PRO A 68 11.72 57.69 -44.73
C PRO A 68 11.23 57.46 -46.16
N TYR A 69 12.08 57.79 -47.13
CA TYR A 69 11.79 57.53 -48.54
C TYR A 69 11.63 56.02 -48.75
N THR A 70 10.39 55.58 -48.95
CA THR A 70 10.06 54.17 -49.15
C THR A 70 9.67 53.98 -50.61
N ILE A 71 10.55 53.33 -51.37
CA ILE A 71 10.19 52.77 -52.67
C ILE A 71 9.49 51.42 -52.45
N ALA A 72 8.71 50.97 -53.44
CA ALA A 72 8.01 49.68 -53.40
C ALA A 72 8.92 48.50 -53.00
N LEU A 73 10.20 48.55 -53.37
CA LEU A 73 11.20 47.54 -53.00
C LEU A 73 11.44 47.47 -51.48
N PHE A 74 11.58 48.59 -50.77
CA PHE A 74 11.80 48.60 -49.32
C PHE A 74 10.59 48.07 -48.56
N ARG A 75 9.38 48.32 -49.06
CA ARG A 75 8.15 47.79 -48.47
C ARG A 75 8.11 46.26 -48.57
N ARG A 76 8.38 45.72 -49.76
CA ARG A 76 8.43 44.27 -49.99
C ARG A 76 9.50 43.58 -49.13
N ILE A 77 10.70 44.17 -49.04
CA ILE A 77 11.77 43.63 -48.20
C ILE A 77 11.36 43.62 -46.73
N ARG A 78 10.72 44.70 -46.25
CA ARG A 78 10.23 44.79 -44.88
C ARG A 78 9.17 43.74 -44.59
N GLU A 79 8.14 43.63 -45.43
CA GLU A 79 7.05 42.66 -45.28
C GLU A 79 7.55 41.21 -45.30
N ALA A 80 8.46 40.89 -46.24
CA ALA A 80 9.06 39.56 -46.32
C ALA A 80 9.86 39.23 -45.05
N ARG A 81 10.65 40.18 -44.54
CA ARG A 81 11.44 39.99 -43.32
C ARG A 81 10.56 39.82 -42.09
N GLU A 82 9.52 40.63 -41.94
CA GLU A 82 8.58 40.55 -40.82
C GLU A 82 7.82 39.21 -40.84
N THR A 83 7.35 38.78 -42.02
CA THR A 83 6.66 37.49 -42.19
C THR A 83 7.56 36.30 -41.86
N GLU A 84 8.80 36.33 -42.32
CA GLU A 84 9.78 35.28 -42.04
C GLU A 84 10.10 35.20 -40.54
N LEU A 85 10.26 36.35 -39.88
CA LEU A 85 10.51 36.40 -38.45
C LEU A 85 9.35 35.80 -37.65
N GLU A 86 8.12 36.05 -38.08
CA GLU A 86 6.92 35.53 -37.43
C GLU A 86 6.80 34.01 -37.61
N ARG A 87 7.10 33.49 -38.80
CA ARG A 87 7.18 32.04 -39.05
C ARG A 87 8.21 31.38 -38.15
N GLN A 88 9.41 31.94 -38.06
CA GLN A 88 10.47 31.42 -37.17
C GLN A 88 10.10 31.47 -35.68
N LYS A 89 9.27 32.43 -35.25
CA LYS A 89 8.77 32.43 -33.88
C LYS A 89 7.74 31.32 -33.67
N GLN A 90 6.78 31.18 -34.58
CA GLN A 90 5.75 30.15 -34.49
C GLN A 90 6.34 28.74 -34.53
N ASP A 91 7.33 28.51 -35.38
CA ASP A 91 8.00 27.20 -35.46
C ASP A 91 8.77 26.90 -34.17
N ARG A 92 9.51 27.87 -33.62
CA ARG A 92 10.17 27.71 -32.31
C ARG A 92 9.20 27.47 -31.17
N GLU A 93 8.05 28.13 -31.17
CA GLU A 93 7.01 27.90 -30.16
C GLU A 93 6.38 26.50 -30.30
N ARG A 94 6.15 26.03 -31.53
CA ARG A 94 5.66 24.67 -31.79
C ARG A 94 6.67 23.61 -31.36
N GLU A 95 7.93 23.80 -31.69
CA GLU A 95 9.03 22.92 -31.27
C GLU A 95 9.17 22.90 -29.74
N ALA A 96 9.14 24.07 -29.09
CA ALA A 96 9.21 24.16 -27.63
C ALA A 96 8.03 23.44 -26.96
N LYS A 97 6.80 23.60 -27.48
CA LYS A 97 5.62 22.87 -27.00
C LYS A 97 5.74 21.37 -27.21
N ALA A 98 6.18 20.93 -28.39
CA ALA A 98 6.36 19.51 -28.67
C ALA A 98 7.42 18.87 -27.76
N ILE A 99 8.53 19.56 -27.50
CA ILE A 99 9.56 19.12 -26.55
C ILE A 99 8.97 19.04 -25.14
N GLN A 100 8.24 20.07 -24.71
CA GLN A 100 7.62 20.09 -23.39
C GLN A 100 6.64 18.92 -23.21
N GLU A 101 5.72 18.72 -24.16
CA GLU A 101 4.76 17.61 -24.13
C GLU A 101 5.47 16.24 -24.15
N ALA A 102 6.53 16.07 -24.94
CA ALA A 102 7.31 14.84 -24.96
C ALA A 102 8.02 14.58 -23.62
N THR A 103 8.58 15.61 -22.99
CA THR A 103 9.21 15.49 -21.67
C THR A 103 8.19 15.18 -20.58
N GLU A 104 7.02 15.81 -20.59
CA GLU A 104 5.95 15.54 -19.64
C GLU A 104 5.39 14.13 -19.82
N ARG A 105 5.19 13.68 -21.07
CA ARG A 105 4.74 12.32 -21.37
C ARG A 105 5.76 11.29 -20.87
N LYS A 106 7.05 11.49 -21.15
CA LYS A 106 8.11 10.59 -20.67
C LYS A 106 8.17 10.56 -19.14
N ALA A 107 8.03 11.71 -18.47
CA ALA A 107 7.99 11.77 -17.01
C ALA A 107 6.77 11.04 -16.42
N ARG A 108 5.60 11.12 -17.07
CA ARG A 108 4.41 10.36 -16.67
C ARG A 108 4.60 8.85 -16.86
N GLU A 109 5.10 8.43 -18.01
CA GLU A 109 5.39 7.01 -18.29
C GLU A 109 6.41 6.44 -17.29
N GLU A 110 7.46 7.20 -16.96
CA GLU A 110 8.44 6.81 -15.93
C GLU A 110 7.83 6.76 -14.52
N ALA A 111 6.95 7.70 -14.16
CA ALA A 111 6.26 7.69 -12.88
C ALA A 111 5.29 6.51 -12.75
N GLU A 112 4.52 6.22 -13.80
CA GLU A 112 3.61 5.07 -13.86
C GLU A 112 4.38 3.75 -13.76
N ALA A 113 5.51 3.62 -14.47
CA ALA A 113 6.37 2.44 -14.38
C ALA A 113 6.93 2.24 -12.95
N ARG A 114 7.32 3.32 -12.27
CA ARG A 114 7.78 3.26 -10.87
C ARG A 114 6.67 2.79 -9.93
N ILE A 115 5.47 3.35 -10.05
CA ILE A 115 4.32 2.95 -9.23
C ILE A 115 3.99 1.47 -9.48
N GLN A 116 3.97 1.04 -10.75
CA GLN A 116 3.68 -0.36 -11.09
C GLN A 116 4.75 -1.30 -10.54
N GLN A 117 6.03 -0.91 -10.58
CA GLN A 117 7.11 -1.70 -9.99
C GLN A 117 6.96 -1.81 -8.47
N GLN A 118 6.67 -0.72 -7.77
CA GLN A 118 6.42 -0.75 -6.33
C GLN A 118 5.25 -1.68 -5.97
N LEU A 119 4.14 -1.60 -6.71
CA LEU A 119 2.99 -2.49 -6.51
C LEU A 119 3.36 -3.97 -6.70
N ARG A 120 4.19 -4.28 -7.70
CA ARG A 120 4.67 -5.65 -7.95
C ARG A 120 5.57 -6.15 -6.82
N GLU A 121 6.47 -5.29 -6.32
CA GLU A 121 7.35 -5.64 -5.20
C GLU A 121 6.56 -5.85 -3.90
N GLU A 122 5.56 -5.01 -3.61
CA GLU A 122 4.66 -5.18 -2.47
C GLU A 122 3.82 -6.46 -2.58
N ASN A 123 3.25 -6.73 -3.76
CA ASN A 123 2.50 -7.96 -4.00
C ASN A 123 3.38 -9.19 -3.85
N ALA A 124 4.61 -9.17 -4.39
CA ALA A 124 5.55 -10.28 -4.26
C ALA A 124 5.94 -10.53 -2.80
N LYS A 125 6.21 -9.46 -2.02
CA LYS A 125 6.46 -9.57 -0.57
C LYS A 125 5.25 -10.14 0.17
N SER A 126 4.04 -9.66 -0.15
CA SER A 126 2.80 -10.15 0.45
C SER A 126 2.54 -11.63 0.12
N GLU A 127 2.81 -12.05 -1.12
CA GLU A 127 2.72 -13.46 -1.52
C GLU A 127 3.75 -14.33 -0.80
N GLU A 128 4.99 -13.86 -0.65
CA GLU A 128 6.02 -14.58 0.09
C GLU A 128 5.66 -14.73 1.57
N GLU A 129 5.13 -13.69 2.21
CA GLU A 129 4.62 -13.75 3.59
C GLU A 129 3.46 -14.74 3.73
N ARG A 130 2.50 -14.70 2.79
CA ARG A 130 1.38 -15.66 2.76
C ARG A 130 1.86 -17.09 2.57
N ALA A 131 2.84 -17.32 1.72
CA ALA A 131 3.43 -18.63 1.49
C ALA A 131 4.14 -19.14 2.76
N LYS A 132 4.90 -18.29 3.45
CA LYS A 132 5.53 -18.63 4.74
C LYS A 132 4.49 -18.97 5.80
N GLN A 133 3.44 -18.16 5.93
CA GLN A 133 2.34 -18.40 6.88
C GLN A 133 1.62 -19.72 6.56
N GLN A 134 1.30 -19.99 5.29
CA GLN A 134 0.70 -21.27 4.89
C GLN A 134 1.63 -22.45 5.16
N GLN A 135 2.92 -22.32 4.88
CA GLN A 135 3.89 -23.38 5.13
C GLN A 135 4.05 -23.66 6.63
N GLU A 136 4.08 -22.63 7.46
CA GLU A 136 4.16 -22.76 8.91
C GLU A 136 2.89 -23.39 9.49
N PHE A 137 1.71 -22.98 9.01
CA PHE A 137 0.44 -23.61 9.35
C PHE A 137 0.39 -25.08 8.94
N ALA A 138 0.85 -25.41 7.72
CA ALA A 138 0.94 -26.79 7.25
C ALA A 138 1.89 -27.65 8.11
N ARG A 139 3.02 -27.09 8.54
CA ARG A 139 3.95 -27.76 9.47
C ARG A 139 3.29 -28.03 10.83
N GLN A 140 2.57 -27.05 11.39
CA GLN A 140 1.84 -27.23 12.65
C GLN A 140 0.75 -28.31 12.51
N MET A 141 -0.03 -28.29 11.44
CA MET A 141 -1.05 -29.31 11.19
C MET A 141 -0.45 -30.71 10.98
N ALA A 142 0.66 -30.83 10.27
CA ALA A 142 1.38 -32.09 10.12
C ALA A 142 1.84 -32.63 11.48
N ALA A 143 2.40 -31.77 12.35
CA ALA A 143 2.82 -32.16 13.70
C ALA A 143 1.65 -32.59 14.59
N ILE A 144 0.50 -31.90 14.51
CA ILE A 144 -0.72 -32.29 15.22
C ILE A 144 -1.22 -33.65 14.72
N ASN A 145 -1.26 -33.87 13.41
CA ASN A 145 -1.73 -35.12 12.83
C ASN A 145 -0.81 -36.29 13.20
N GLN A 146 0.50 -36.07 13.20
CA GLN A 146 1.48 -37.05 13.65
C GLN A 146 1.28 -37.41 15.13
N ARG A 147 1.11 -36.42 16.01
CA ARG A 147 0.77 -36.68 17.43
C ARG A 147 -0.52 -37.47 17.58
N MET A 148 -1.53 -37.20 16.75
CA MET A 148 -2.79 -37.93 16.77
C MET A 148 -2.61 -39.39 16.32
N GLN A 149 -1.84 -39.63 15.27
CA GLN A 149 -1.50 -40.99 14.84
C GLN A 149 -0.67 -41.74 15.88
N ASP A 150 0.31 -41.08 16.51
CA ASP A 150 1.09 -41.67 17.59
C ASP A 150 0.19 -42.02 18.78
N ALA A 151 -0.72 -41.13 19.16
CA ALA A 151 -1.72 -41.41 20.20
C ALA A 151 -2.65 -42.57 19.82
N GLN A 152 -3.10 -42.65 18.56
CA GLN A 152 -3.90 -43.78 18.05
C GLN A 152 -3.12 -45.09 18.06
N ASN A 153 -1.84 -45.08 17.66
CA ASN A 153 -0.99 -46.25 17.67
C ASN A 153 -0.67 -46.70 19.10
N GLN A 154 -0.42 -45.75 20.03
CA GLN A 154 -0.29 -46.05 21.45
C GLN A 154 -1.57 -46.63 22.01
N HIS A 155 -2.74 -46.07 21.65
CA HIS A 155 -4.03 -46.61 22.05
C HIS A 155 -4.24 -48.02 21.50
N LYS A 156 -3.89 -48.27 20.23
CA LYS A 156 -3.93 -49.60 19.60
C LYS A 156 -2.99 -50.59 20.28
N MET A 157 -1.74 -50.21 20.54
CA MET A 157 -0.78 -51.06 21.26
C MET A 157 -1.23 -51.33 22.69
N ALA A 158 -1.82 -50.34 23.38
CA ALA A 158 -2.39 -50.54 24.71
C ALA A 158 -3.58 -51.52 24.67
N MET A 159 -4.44 -51.41 23.66
CA MET A 159 -5.52 -52.36 23.40
C MET A 159 -4.97 -53.75 23.08
N GLU A 160 -3.98 -53.88 22.19
CA GLU A 160 -3.33 -55.16 21.85
C GLU A 160 -2.60 -55.76 23.06
N GLN A 161 -1.95 -54.96 23.91
CA GLN A 161 -1.37 -55.43 25.17
C GLN A 161 -2.44 -55.90 26.15
N MET A 162 -3.56 -55.19 26.23
CA MET A 162 -4.71 -55.61 27.04
C MET A 162 -5.30 -56.91 26.51
N GLN A 163 -5.35 -57.07 25.18
CA GLN A 163 -5.83 -58.27 24.49
C GLN A 163 -4.85 -59.45 24.63
N TRP A 164 -3.54 -59.20 24.57
CA TRP A 164 -2.48 -60.16 24.89
C TRP A 164 -2.58 -60.61 26.35
N LYS A 165 -2.77 -59.68 27.29
CA LYS A 165 -3.03 -60.03 28.70
C LYS A 165 -4.28 -60.88 28.86
N LEU A 166 -5.31 -60.64 28.04
CA LEU A 166 -6.52 -61.47 27.98
C LEU A 166 -6.22 -62.87 27.43
N ASP A 167 -5.44 -62.98 26.35
CA ASP A 167 -5.00 -64.25 25.74
C ASP A 167 -4.03 -65.03 26.64
N GLU A 168 -3.18 -64.34 27.39
CA GLU A 168 -2.26 -64.94 28.37
C GLU A 168 -3.02 -65.43 29.62
N VAL A 169 -4.13 -64.80 29.99
CA VAL A 169 -5.10 -65.33 30.96
C VAL A 169 -5.81 -66.58 30.40
N LEU A 170 -6.10 -66.63 29.09
CA LEU A 170 -6.73 -67.78 28.43
C LEU A 170 -5.77 -68.99 28.21
N ARG A 171 -4.45 -68.79 28.21
CA ARG A 171 -3.43 -69.86 28.02
C ARG A 171 -2.88 -70.48 29.31
N ARG A 172 -3.27 -69.97 30.47
CA ARG A 172 -3.07 -70.64 31.78
C ARG A 172 -4.15 -71.73 31.94
N PRO A 173 -3.88 -72.85 32.67
CA PRO A 173 -4.99 -73.70 33.09
C PRO A 173 -6.01 -72.81 33.79
N VAL A 174 -7.25 -72.90 33.34
CA VAL A 174 -8.39 -72.10 33.80
C VAL A 174 -8.42 -72.14 35.32
N GLN A 175 -7.95 -71.07 35.93
CA GLN A 175 -8.41 -70.63 37.23
C GLN A 175 -9.34 -69.48 36.89
N GLU A 176 -10.64 -69.75 36.90
CA GLU A 176 -11.66 -68.72 36.83
C GLU A 176 -11.37 -67.71 37.94
N VAL A 177 -11.02 -66.49 37.53
CA VAL A 177 -11.15 -65.33 38.39
C VAL A 177 -11.90 -64.30 37.57
N GLY A 178 -13.22 -64.45 37.57
CA GLY A 178 -14.15 -63.43 37.14
C GLY A 178 -13.87 -62.16 37.93
N GLY A 179 -13.32 -61.16 37.25
CA GLY A 179 -12.95 -59.86 37.80
C GLY A 179 -14.16 -58.96 38.04
N GLY A 180 -15.21 -59.49 38.68
CA GLY A 180 -16.18 -58.71 39.42
C GLY A 180 -15.86 -58.90 40.90
N GLY A 181 -15.70 -57.82 41.67
CA GLY A 181 -15.60 -57.94 43.13
C GLY A 181 -16.76 -58.79 43.68
N PRO A 182 -16.60 -59.46 44.84
CA PRO A 182 -17.64 -60.35 45.36
C PRO A 182 -18.96 -59.58 45.52
N CYS A 183 -19.95 -59.93 44.70
CA CYS A 183 -21.31 -59.43 44.83
C CYS A 183 -22.04 -60.18 45.95
N PHE A 184 -23.13 -59.60 46.44
CA PHE A 184 -23.99 -60.24 47.43
C PHE A 184 -25.05 -61.11 46.73
N ALA A 185 -25.49 -62.19 47.40
CA ALA A 185 -26.61 -62.98 46.91
C ALA A 185 -27.89 -62.14 46.91
N ILE A 186 -28.75 -62.35 45.92
CA ILE A 186 -29.92 -61.46 45.68
C ILE A 186 -30.99 -61.51 46.79
N ASP A 187 -30.96 -62.56 47.62
CA ASP A 187 -31.80 -62.75 48.80
C ASP A 187 -31.17 -62.20 50.10
N THR A 188 -29.95 -61.64 50.01
CA THR A 188 -29.30 -60.94 51.12
C THR A 188 -30.20 -59.80 51.58
N LYS A 189 -30.47 -59.74 52.89
CA LYS A 189 -31.38 -58.77 53.47
C LYS A 189 -30.65 -57.49 53.85
N VAL A 190 -31.27 -56.35 53.54
CA VAL A 190 -30.80 -55.02 53.90
C VAL A 190 -31.90 -54.24 54.60
N THR A 191 -31.51 -53.30 55.47
CA THR A 191 -32.45 -52.47 56.24
C THR A 191 -32.55 -51.09 55.60
N LYS A 192 -33.76 -50.68 55.22
CA LYS A 192 -34.07 -49.34 54.73
C LYS A 192 -34.18 -48.33 55.88
N SER A 193 -34.07 -47.04 55.56
CA SER A 193 -34.22 -45.95 56.52
C SER A 193 -35.60 -45.87 57.20
N ASP A 194 -36.63 -46.51 56.63
CA ASP A 194 -37.96 -46.67 57.24
C ASP A 194 -38.05 -47.84 58.23
N GLY A 195 -36.94 -48.56 58.45
CA GLY A 195 -36.83 -49.71 59.34
C GLY A 195 -37.25 -51.05 58.72
N LYS A 196 -37.71 -51.07 57.46
CA LYS A 196 -38.07 -52.32 56.78
C LYS A 196 -36.83 -53.09 56.33
N VAL A 197 -36.90 -54.41 56.47
CA VAL A 197 -35.87 -55.34 55.99
C VAL A 197 -36.33 -55.98 54.70
N ILE A 198 -35.64 -55.68 53.60
CA ILE A 198 -35.95 -56.17 52.25
C ILE A 198 -34.76 -56.94 51.67
N PRO A 199 -34.99 -57.92 50.78
CA PRO A 199 -33.90 -58.56 50.04
C PRO A 199 -33.31 -57.59 49.00
N LEU A 200 -32.04 -57.79 48.62
CA LEU A 200 -31.35 -56.98 47.60
C LEU A 200 -32.07 -56.95 46.25
N SER A 201 -32.77 -58.03 45.88
CA SER A 201 -33.64 -58.08 44.67
C SER A 201 -34.67 -56.97 44.60
N GLN A 202 -35.11 -56.45 45.75
CA GLN A 202 -36.19 -55.46 45.85
C GLN A 202 -35.69 -54.05 46.16
N VAL A 203 -34.38 -53.83 46.17
CA VAL A 203 -33.81 -52.50 46.38
C VAL A 203 -33.93 -51.70 45.09
N GLU A 204 -34.38 -50.45 45.20
CA GLU A 204 -34.48 -49.54 44.06
C GLU A 204 -33.49 -48.38 44.20
N ILE A 205 -33.11 -47.77 43.07
CA ILE A 205 -32.31 -46.53 43.06
C ILE A 205 -33.11 -45.44 43.81
N GLY A 206 -32.45 -44.74 44.73
CA GLY A 206 -33.06 -43.76 45.64
C GLY A 206 -33.39 -44.32 47.02
N ASP A 207 -33.34 -45.64 47.22
CA ASP A 207 -33.49 -46.22 48.56
C ASP A 207 -32.29 -45.88 49.46
N ARG A 208 -32.57 -45.50 50.70
CA ARG A 208 -31.52 -45.27 51.72
C ARG A 208 -31.35 -46.52 52.58
N ILE A 209 -30.21 -47.18 52.48
CA ILE A 209 -29.88 -48.45 53.11
C ILE A 209 -28.84 -48.27 54.21
N LEU A 210 -28.96 -49.05 55.28
CA LEU A 210 -28.03 -49.05 56.41
C LEU A 210 -26.65 -49.57 55.97
N CYS A 211 -25.62 -48.75 56.16
CA CYS A 211 -24.22 -49.05 55.86
C CYS A 211 -23.30 -48.55 56.99
N HIS A 212 -22.01 -48.86 56.90
CA HIS A 212 -20.99 -48.31 57.78
C HIS A 212 -20.21 -47.21 57.06
N ASP A 213 -19.94 -46.09 57.75
CA ASP A 213 -19.01 -45.08 57.28
C ASP A 213 -17.55 -45.55 57.36
N SER A 214 -16.61 -44.74 56.87
CA SER A 214 -15.17 -45.05 56.93
C SER A 214 -14.60 -45.19 58.34
N ALA A 215 -15.34 -44.75 59.38
CA ALA A 215 -14.99 -44.87 60.78
C ALA A 215 -15.68 -46.05 61.48
N GLY A 216 -16.49 -46.83 60.76
CA GLY A 216 -17.23 -47.98 61.30
C GLY A 216 -18.51 -47.61 62.05
N LYS A 217 -19.05 -46.40 61.87
CA LYS A 217 -20.34 -45.99 62.44
C LYS A 217 -21.47 -46.29 61.46
N LEU A 218 -22.60 -46.76 61.98
CA LEU A 218 -23.79 -47.03 61.17
C LEU A 218 -24.46 -45.74 60.68
N GLU A 219 -24.72 -45.66 59.38
CA GLU A 219 -25.44 -44.57 58.71
C GLU A 219 -26.33 -45.08 57.57
N TYR A 220 -27.30 -44.27 57.14
CA TYR A 220 -28.14 -44.61 55.98
C TYR A 220 -27.68 -43.86 54.73
N SER A 221 -27.24 -44.60 53.70
CA SER A 221 -26.78 -44.06 52.43
C SER A 221 -27.69 -44.44 51.27
N GLU A 222 -27.86 -43.52 50.32
CA GLU A 222 -28.73 -43.68 49.15
C GLU A 222 -28.08 -44.58 48.09
N VAL A 223 -28.87 -45.46 47.49
CA VAL A 223 -28.45 -46.30 46.37
C VAL A 223 -28.55 -45.50 45.08
N TYR A 224 -27.42 -45.15 44.48
CA TYR A 224 -27.37 -44.32 43.27
C TYR A 224 -27.30 -45.12 41.97
N LEU A 225 -26.70 -46.31 42.00
CA LEU A 225 -26.54 -47.19 40.84
C LEU A 225 -26.27 -48.64 41.30
N PHE A 226 -26.57 -49.61 40.43
CA PHE A 226 -26.12 -50.98 40.56
C PHE A 226 -24.95 -51.22 39.60
N ILE A 227 -23.78 -51.59 40.13
CA ILE A 227 -22.57 -51.85 39.34
C ILE A 227 -22.72 -53.17 38.55
N ASP A 228 -23.39 -54.14 39.17
CA ASP A 228 -23.73 -55.44 38.59
C ASP A 228 -25.08 -55.92 39.17
N TYR A 229 -25.94 -56.49 38.32
CA TYR A 229 -27.27 -56.96 38.69
C TYR A 229 -27.75 -58.05 37.73
N ASP A 230 -27.69 -59.30 38.19
CA ASP A 230 -28.19 -60.47 37.45
C ASP A 230 -29.07 -61.34 38.37
N MET A 231 -30.31 -61.57 37.97
CA MET A 231 -31.26 -62.44 38.68
C MET A 231 -31.32 -63.88 38.10
N THR A 232 -30.60 -64.12 36.99
CA THR A 232 -30.75 -65.31 36.15
C THR A 232 -29.53 -66.21 36.17
N SER A 233 -28.32 -65.64 36.34
CA SER A 233 -27.10 -66.43 36.49
C SER A 233 -27.10 -67.25 37.79
N VAL A 234 -26.62 -68.49 37.71
CA VAL A 234 -26.35 -69.31 38.89
C VAL A 234 -24.90 -69.07 39.31
N THR A 235 -24.71 -68.62 40.55
CA THR A 235 -23.39 -68.34 41.14
C THR A 235 -23.30 -68.97 42.53
N GLU A 236 -22.14 -69.52 42.88
CA GLU A 236 -21.89 -70.06 44.22
C GLU A 236 -21.56 -68.94 45.23
N TYR A 237 -22.31 -68.89 46.33
CA TYR A 237 -22.06 -67.95 47.44
C TYR A 237 -21.64 -68.69 48.71
N ARG A 238 -20.82 -68.04 49.54
CA ARG A 238 -20.50 -68.53 50.88
C ARG A 238 -21.45 -67.93 51.90
N THR A 239 -22.21 -68.78 52.59
CA THR A 239 -23.01 -68.33 53.75
C THR A 239 -22.11 -68.21 54.98
N ILE A 240 -22.08 -67.03 55.59
CA ILE A 240 -21.40 -66.80 56.86
C ILE A 240 -22.45 -66.76 57.97
N SER A 241 -22.46 -67.76 58.85
CA SER A 241 -23.30 -67.77 60.04
C SER A 241 -22.48 -67.38 61.26
N PHE A 242 -22.93 -66.35 61.98
CA PHE A 242 -22.38 -65.98 63.27
C PHE A 242 -23.27 -66.53 64.38
N THR A 243 -22.65 -67.04 65.44
CA THR A 243 -23.32 -67.35 66.70
C THR A 243 -22.90 -66.27 67.68
N LYS A 244 -23.86 -65.67 68.39
CA LYS A 244 -23.51 -64.76 69.48
C LYS A 244 -22.71 -65.52 70.55
N PRO A 245 -21.91 -64.83 71.38
CA PRO A 245 -21.14 -65.46 72.47
C PRO A 245 -22.01 -66.24 73.47
N ASP A 246 -23.32 -65.98 73.51
CA ASP A 246 -24.33 -66.65 74.35
C ASP A 246 -24.90 -67.95 73.73
N GLY A 247 -24.41 -68.37 72.56
CA GLY A 247 -24.83 -69.61 71.90
C GLY A 247 -26.14 -69.50 71.11
N THR A 248 -26.73 -68.31 71.02
CA THR A 248 -27.90 -68.07 70.16
C THR A 248 -27.47 -67.63 68.75
N LYS A 249 -28.22 -68.07 67.74
CA LYS A 249 -28.06 -67.61 66.35
C LYS A 249 -28.61 -66.19 66.18
#